data_AF-A0A1X0DY74-F1
#
_entry.id   AF-A0A1X0DY74-F1
#
_cell.length_a   1.000
_cell.length_b   1.000
_cell.length_c   1.000
_cell.angle_alpha   90.00
_cell.angle_beta   90.00
_cell.angle_gamma   90.00
#
_symmetry.space_group_name_H-M   'P 1'
#
loop_
_entity.id
_entity.type
_entity.pdbx_description
1 polymer ?
#
loop_
_entity_poly.entity_id
_entity_poly.type
_entity_poly.pdbx_seq_one_letter_code
_entity_poly.pdbx_strand_id
1 'polypeptide(L)' 'PGGAAGLFGSGGVGGAGGAGAPGGAGGDGGWLFGNGGAGGVGGTGAAGGRGGNALLFGTGGAGGTGGAGAAGQTGSTGTA' A
#
# COMPACT_ATOMS: atom_id res chain seq x y z
N PRO A 1 -7.10 3.42 -4.61
CA PRO A 1 -5.63 3.59 -4.48
C PRO A 1 -5.31 4.75 -3.55
N GLY A 2 -4.20 4.69 -2.82
CA GLY A 2 -3.72 5.80 -1.98
C GLY A 2 -3.06 6.89 -2.82
N GLY A 3 -3.19 8.16 -2.41
CA GLY A 3 -2.61 9.29 -3.14
C GLY A 3 -1.10 9.39 -2.95
N ALA A 4 -0.36 9.75 -4.00
CA ALA A 4 1.07 10.03 -3.90
C ALA A 4 1.32 11.37 -3.18
N ALA A 5 2.39 11.44 -2.39
CA ALA A 5 2.87 12.68 -1.79
C ALA A 5 3.68 13.52 -2.79
N GLY A 6 3.86 14.81 -2.48
CA GLY A 6 4.59 15.78 -3.31
C GLY A 6 6.10 15.70 -3.13
N LEU A 7 6.78 16.85 -2.99
CA LEU A 7 8.23 16.87 -2.75
C LEU A 7 8.62 16.19 -1.43
N PHE A 8 7.75 16.34 -0.43
CA PHE A 8 7.88 15.73 0.89
C PHE A 8 6.53 15.12 1.32
N GLY A 9 6.57 14.15 2.22
CA GLY A 9 5.38 13.60 2.90
C GLY A 9 5.19 12.11 2.66
N SER A 10 4.30 11.48 3.43
CA SER A 10 3.98 10.06 3.26
C SER A 10 2.87 9.84 2.26
N GLY A 11 2.98 8.80 1.45
CA GLY A 11 1.92 8.36 0.56
C GLY A 11 0.68 7.90 1.31
N GLY A 12 -0.48 8.09 0.71
CA GLY A 12 -1.77 7.73 1.31
C GLY A 12 -1.99 6.22 1.37
N VAL A 13 -2.83 5.78 2.31
CA VAL A 13 -3.21 4.36 2.42
C VAL A 13 -4.13 3.96 1.27
N GLY A 14 -3.93 2.75 0.75
CA GLY A 14 -4.81 2.15 -0.25
C GLY A 14 -6.20 1.84 0.30
N GLY A 15 -7.24 2.14 -0.47
CA GLY A 15 -8.62 1.82 -0.08
C GLY A 15 -8.89 0.31 -0.03
N ALA A 16 -9.84 -0.11 0.80
CA ALA A 16 -10.25 -1.52 0.89
C ALA A 16 -10.95 -1.99 -0.40
N GLY A 17 -10.78 -3.27 -0.74
CA GLY A 17 -11.46 -3.93 -1.85
C GLY A 17 -12.89 -4.35 -1.48
N GLY A 18 -13.83 -4.24 -2.43
CA GLY A 18 -15.16 -4.86 -2.32
C GLY A 18 -15.10 -6.37 -2.51
N ALA A 19 -16.20 -7.10 -2.29
CA ALA A 19 -16.23 -8.57 -2.43
C ALA A 19 -15.64 -9.05 -3.77
N GLY A 20 -14.69 -9.99 -3.73
CA GLY A 20 -13.96 -10.48 -4.90
C GLY A 20 -12.96 -9.50 -5.52
N ALA A 21 -12.88 -8.26 -5.04
CA ALA A 21 -11.97 -7.24 -5.56
C ALA A 21 -10.74 -7.06 -4.65
N PRO A 22 -9.54 -6.89 -5.23
CA PRO A 22 -8.33 -6.68 -4.45
C PRO A 22 -8.35 -5.34 -3.71
N GLY A 23 -7.55 -5.26 -2.66
CA GLY A 23 -7.29 -4.00 -1.97
C GLY A 23 -6.55 -3.03 -2.89
N GLY A 24 -6.82 -1.74 -2.75
CA GLY A 24 -6.12 -0.70 -3.50
C GLY A 24 -4.66 -0.60 -3.09
N ALA A 25 -3.76 -0.30 -4.02
CA ALA A 25 -2.36 -0.03 -3.69
C ALA A 25 -2.24 1.23 -2.80
N GLY A 26 -1.26 1.23 -1.90
CA GLY A 26 -0.82 2.42 -1.18
C GLY A 26 -0.12 3.40 -2.10
N GLY A 27 -0.21 4.69 -1.81
CA GLY A 27 0.40 5.76 -2.59
C GLY A 27 1.90 5.90 -2.30
N ASP A 28 2.63 6.47 -3.25
CA ASP A 28 4.07 6.71 -3.08
C ASP A 28 4.34 7.85 -2.09
N GLY A 29 5.43 7.72 -1.35
CA GLY A 29 5.99 8.79 -0.52
C GLY A 29 6.55 9.94 -1.36
N GLY A 30 6.88 11.03 -0.68
CA GLY A 30 7.41 12.24 -1.31
C GLY A 30 8.73 12.00 -2.01
N TRP A 31 9.01 12.80 -3.03
CA TRP A 31 10.16 12.60 -3.91
C TRP A 31 11.51 12.67 -3.18
N LEU A 32 11.70 13.64 -2.27
CA LEU A 32 12.92 13.76 -1.47
C LEU A 32 12.82 12.98 -0.16
N PHE A 33 11.80 13.28 0.66
CA PHE A 33 11.58 12.63 1.94
C PHE A 33 10.13 12.20 2.08
N GLY A 34 9.91 10.91 2.31
CA GLY A 34 8.57 10.38 2.43
C GLY A 34 8.51 8.87 2.44
N ASN A 35 7.66 8.34 3.33
CA ASN A 35 7.38 6.91 3.38
C ASN A 35 6.23 6.57 2.41
N GLY A 36 6.27 5.38 1.82
CA GLY A 36 5.14 4.86 1.06
C GLY A 36 3.93 4.56 1.96
N GLY A 37 2.73 4.73 1.42
CA GLY A 37 1.49 4.40 2.12
C GLY A 37 1.23 2.90 2.18
N ALA A 38 0.54 2.43 3.21
CA ALA A 38 0.16 1.02 3.30
C ALA A 38 -0.84 0.62 2.20
N GLY A 39 -0.78 -0.62 1.73
CA GLY A 39 -1.79 -1.20 0.83
C GLY A 39 -3.12 -1.45 1.55
N GLY A 40 -4.22 -1.36 0.82
CA GLY A 40 -5.56 -1.60 1.34
C GLY A 40 -5.87 -3.07 1.56
N VAL A 41 -6.82 -3.37 2.45
CA VAL A 41 -7.28 -4.75 2.69
C VAL A 41 -8.07 -5.26 1.47
N GLY A 42 -7.85 -6.52 1.08
CA GLY A 42 -8.63 -7.18 0.03
C GLY A 42 -10.06 -7.44 0.44
N GLY A 43 -11.00 -7.43 -0.50
CA GLY A 43 -12.34 -7.94 -0.24
C GLY A 43 -12.36 -9.46 -0.09
N THR A 44 -13.49 -10.04 0.29
CA THR A 44 -13.64 -11.49 0.47
C THR A 44 -13.15 -12.26 -0.76
N GLY A 45 -12.31 -13.29 -0.55
CA GLY A 45 -11.69 -14.08 -1.61
C GLY A 45 -10.64 -13.36 -2.45
N ALA A 46 -10.27 -12.11 -2.13
CA ALA A 46 -9.31 -11.32 -2.88
C ALA A 46 -8.06 -10.93 -2.08
N ALA A 47 -6.94 -10.75 -2.79
CA ALA A 47 -5.69 -10.32 -2.20
C ALA A 47 -5.75 -8.87 -1.68
N GLY A 48 -4.88 -8.53 -0.75
CA GLY A 48 -4.68 -7.14 -0.35
C GLY A 48 -4.03 -6.30 -1.45
N GLY A 49 -3.95 -5.00 -1.23
CA GLY A 49 -3.21 -4.08 -2.09
C GLY A 49 -1.72 -4.09 -1.80
N ARG A 50 -0.89 -3.76 -2.79
CA ARG A 50 0.53 -3.52 -2.58
C ARG A 50 0.74 -2.24 -1.74
N GLY A 51 1.77 -2.18 -0.90
CA GLY A 51 2.21 -0.92 -0.30
C GLY A 51 2.85 0.02 -1.32
N GLY A 52 2.80 1.32 -1.06
CA GLY A 52 3.43 2.35 -1.89
C GLY A 52 4.94 2.42 -1.66
N ASN A 53 5.67 3.07 -2.56
CA ASN A 53 7.13 3.13 -2.48
C ASN A 53 7.60 4.35 -1.69
N ALA A 54 8.80 4.31 -1.13
CA ALA A 54 9.57 5.50 -0.83
C ALA A 54 10.49 5.80 -2.02
N LEU A 55 10.75 7.07 -2.32
CA LEU A 55 11.48 7.45 -3.54
C LEU A 55 12.97 7.68 -3.31
N LEU A 56 13.35 8.64 -2.46
CA LEU A 56 14.77 8.91 -2.16
C LEU A 56 15.13 8.60 -0.71
N PHE A 57 14.43 9.22 0.24
CA PHE A 57 14.62 8.94 1.66
C PHE A 57 13.29 8.59 2.33
N GLY A 58 13.24 7.40 2.91
CA GLY A 58 12.06 6.88 3.59
C GLY A 58 12.01 5.36 3.52
N THR A 59 10.90 4.80 3.98
CA THR A 59 10.59 3.37 3.88
C THR A 59 9.33 3.18 3.05
N GLY A 60 9.30 2.18 2.18
CA GLY A 60 8.08 1.79 1.49
C GLY A 60 6.99 1.32 2.47
N GLY A 61 5.75 1.38 2.02
CA GLY A 61 4.58 0.98 2.79
C GLY A 61 4.41 -0.53 2.86
N ALA A 62 3.81 -1.01 3.94
CA ALA A 62 3.45 -2.41 4.07
C ALA A 62 2.36 -2.80 3.05
N GLY A 63 2.39 -4.06 2.61
CA GLY A 63 1.28 -4.65 1.84
C GLY A 63 0.01 -4.77 2.69
N GLY A 64 -1.14 -4.66 2.04
CA GLY A 64 -2.44 -4.91 2.64
C GLY A 64 -2.70 -6.39 2.83
N THR A 65 -3.48 -6.73 3.86
CA THR A 65 -3.91 -8.09 4.14
C THR A 65 -4.91 -8.57 3.08
N GLY A 66 -4.92 -9.87 2.80
CA GLY A 66 -5.99 -10.49 2.01
C GLY A 66 -7.34 -10.41 2.74
N GLY A 67 -8.44 -10.41 1.99
CA GLY A 67 -9.76 -10.53 2.58
C GLY A 67 -10.06 -11.96 3.02
N ALA A 68 -11.12 -12.15 3.80
CA ALA A 68 -11.51 -13.46 4.30
C ALA A 68 -11.63 -14.49 3.15
N GLY A 69 -10.95 -15.63 3.28
CA GLY A 69 -10.87 -16.66 2.24
C GLY A 69 -9.75 -16.49 1.21
N ALA A 70 -9.03 -15.37 1.20
CA ALA A 70 -7.82 -15.20 0.39
C ALA A 70 -6.54 -15.59 1.14
N ALA A 71 -5.55 -16.08 0.41
CA ALA A 71 -4.19 -16.22 0.94
C ALA A 71 -3.64 -14.83 1.33
N GLY A 72 -3.13 -14.68 2.55
CA GLY A 72 -2.55 -13.43 3.03
C GLY A 72 -1.29 -13.05 2.22
N GLN A 73 -1.09 -11.75 1.96
CA GLN A 73 0.13 -11.29 1.28
C GLN A 73 1.28 -11.16 2.27
N THR A 74 2.47 -11.62 1.87
CA THR A 74 3.70 -11.37 2.63
C THR A 74 4.01 -9.87 2.58
N GLY A 75 4.11 -9.24 3.74
CA GLY A 75 4.40 -7.81 3.83
C GLY A 75 5.74 -7.49 3.16
N SER A 76 5.71 -6.62 2.15
CA SER A 76 6.94 -6.10 1.53
C SER A 76 7.63 -5.18 2.53
N THR A 77 8.84 -5.55 2.97
CA THR A 77 9.74 -4.61 3.65
C THR A 77 10.07 -3.50 2.68
N GLY A 78 9.47 -2.34 2.89
CA GLY A 78 9.74 -1.16 2.08
C GLY A 78 11.11 -0.59 2.42
N THR A 79 12.15 -1.07 1.75
CA THR A 79 13.43 -0.36 1.70
C THR A 79 13.48 0.46 0.41
N ALA A 80 13.86 1.73 0.54
CA ALA A 80 14.15 2.63 -0.57
C ALA A 80 15.23 2.07 -1.50
#